data_AF-A0A7X0HL72-F1
#
_entry.id   AF-A0A7X0HL72-F1
#
_cell.length_a   1.000
_cell.length_b   1.000
_cell.length_c   1.000
_cell.angle_alpha   90.00
_cell.angle_beta   90.00
_cell.angle_gamma   90.00
#
_symmetry.space_group_name_H-M   'P 1'
#
loop_
_entity.id
_entity.type
_entity.pdbx_description
1 polymer ?
#
loop_
_entity_poly.entity_id
_entity_poly.type
_entity_poly.pdbx_seq_one_letter_code
_entity_poly.pdbx_strand_id
1 'polypeptide(L)' 'MDDELLAHISPAHSGNVNFHSTVNVEVDTELANLDPAGYRPLRPRRRDQV' A
#
# COMPACT_ATOMS: atom_id res chain seq x y z
N MET A 1 -17.97 16.05 12.64
CA MET A 1 -16.75 15.41 12.13
C MET A 1 -15.68 16.45 12.35
N ASP A 2 -14.87 16.27 13.39
CA ASP A 2 -14.02 17.33 13.93
C ASP A 2 -12.78 17.51 13.07
N ASP A 3 -12.66 18.67 12.45
CA ASP A 3 -11.56 19.03 11.52
C ASP A 3 -10.17 18.89 12.16
N GLU A 4 -10.07 18.96 13.50
CA GLU A 4 -8.85 18.78 14.27
C GLU A 4 -8.32 17.34 14.22
N LEU A 5 -9.21 16.33 14.17
CA LEU A 5 -8.81 14.92 14.03
C LEU A 5 -8.25 14.62 12.63
N LEU A 6 -8.75 15.30 11.59
CA LEU A 6 -8.31 15.11 10.21
C LEU A 6 -6.91 15.70 9.94
N ALA A 7 -6.50 16.71 10.70
CA ALA A 7 -5.18 17.35 10.58
C ALA A 7 -4.01 16.42 10.96
N HIS A 8 -4.27 15.36 11.74
CA HIS A 8 -3.26 14.40 12.16
C HIS A 8 -3.10 13.20 11.22
N ILE A 9 -4.00 13.04 10.23
CA ILE A 9 -3.98 11.93 9.28
C ILE A 9 -3.11 12.27 8.06
N SER A 10 -3.01 13.54 7.70
CA SER A 10 -2.03 14.05 6.74
C SER A 10 -1.59 15.46 7.16
N PRO A 11 -0.33 15.66 7.60
CA PRO A 11 0.21 16.97 7.94
C PRO A 11 0.18 17.96 6.76
N ALA A 12 0.15 17.43 5.54
CA ALA A 12 -0.16 18.19 4.35
C ALA A 12 -1.68 18.21 4.19
N HIS A 13 -2.27 19.34 4.59
CA HIS A 13 -3.53 19.89 4.06
C HIS A 13 -3.76 19.36 2.64
N SER A 14 -4.98 18.95 2.29
CA SER A 14 -5.38 18.34 1.00
C SER A 14 -5.08 19.22 -0.22
N GLY A 15 -3.80 19.47 -0.49
CA GLY A 15 -3.29 20.04 -1.71
C GLY A 15 -3.33 18.98 -2.79
N ASN A 16 -3.30 19.46 -4.05
CA ASN A 16 -3.32 18.64 -5.25
C ASN A 16 -2.42 17.41 -5.08
N VAL A 17 -3.02 16.24 -4.86
CA VAL A 17 -2.31 14.97 -4.85
C VAL A 17 -1.81 14.81 -6.27
N ASN A 18 -0.56 15.21 -6.50
CA ASN A 18 0.02 15.09 -7.81
C ASN A 18 0.22 13.60 -8.06
N PHE A 19 -0.65 13.00 -8.87
CA PHE A 19 -0.50 11.62 -9.32
C PHE A 19 0.72 11.54 -10.25
N HIS A 20 1.89 11.29 -9.66
CA HIS A 20 3.17 11.31 -10.38
C HIS A 20 3.42 10.03 -11.20
N SER A 21 2.59 9.00 -11.08
CA SER A 21 2.81 7.76 -11.82
C SER A 21 1.56 6.91 -11.97
N THR A 22 1.59 6.06 -13.00
CA THR A 22 0.70 4.90 -13.16
C THR A 22 1.53 3.65 -12.89
N VAL A 23 1.07 2.79 -11.98
CA VAL A 23 1.65 1.47 -11.78
C VAL A 23 0.80 0.48 -12.56
N ASN A 24 1.34 -0.04 -13.65
CA ASN A 24 0.69 -1.12 -14.39
C ASN A 24 0.86 -2.42 -13.62
N VAL A 25 -0.25 -3.09 -13.36
CA VAL A 25 -0.30 -4.35 -12.61
C VAL A 25 -0.85 -5.43 -13.54
N GLU A 26 -0.08 -6.51 -13.73
CA GLU A 26 -0.57 -7.70 -14.43
C GLU A 26 -1.46 -8.49 -13.47
N VAL A 27 -2.77 -8.20 -13.52
CA VAL A 27 -3.74 -8.68 -12.53
C VAL A 27 -3.74 -10.20 -12.40
N ASP A 28 -3.72 -10.93 -13.52
CA ASP A 28 -3.79 -12.40 -13.50
C ASP A 28 -2.57 -13.02 -12.80
N THR A 29 -1.38 -12.50 -13.11
CA THR A 29 -0.13 -12.92 -12.45
C THR A 29 -0.15 -12.60 -10.96
N GLU A 30 -0.66 -11.44 -10.58
CA GLU A 30 -0.75 -11.06 -9.17
C GLU A 30 -1.76 -11.93 -8.40
N LEU A 31 -2.92 -12.22 -9.00
CA LEU A 31 -3.94 -13.09 -8.41
C LEU A 31 -3.44 -14.52 -8.24
N ALA A 32 -2.63 -15.03 -9.17
CA ALA A 32 -2.04 -16.36 -9.08
C ALA A 32 -1.08 -16.53 -7.87
N ASN A 33 -0.62 -15.44 -7.26
CA ASN A 33 0.28 -15.46 -6.10
C ASN A 33 -0.46 -15.48 -4.74
N LEU A 34 -1.79 -15.48 -4.74
CA LEU A 34 -2.60 -15.49 -3.53
C LEU A 34 -2.81 -16.91 -3.01
N ASP A 35 -2.94 -17.04 -1.69
CA ASP A 35 -3.37 -18.28 -1.05
C ASP A 35 -4.87 -18.55 -1.28
N PRO A 36 -5.42 -19.73 -0.89
CA PRO A 36 -6.84 -20.03 -1.05
C PRO A 36 -7.80 -19.09 -0.31
N ALA A 37 -7.31 -18.33 0.67
CA ALA A 37 -8.08 -17.31 1.39
C ALA A 37 -7.94 -15.91 0.74
N GLY A 38 -7.15 -15.78 -0.34
CA GLY A 38 -6.96 -14.55 -1.08
C GLY A 38 -5.86 -13.65 -0.52
N TYR A 39 -4.98 -14.15 0.36
CA TYR A 39 -3.89 -13.37 0.94
C TYR A 39 -2.55 -13.67 0.28
N ARG A 40 -1.71 -12.64 0.19
CA ARG A 40 -0.32 -12.80 -0.22
C ARG A 40 0.48 -13.41 0.94
N PRO A 41 1.25 -14.49 0.73
CA PRO A 41 2.11 -15.05 1.76
C PRO A 41 3.08 -14.02 2.34
N LEU A 42 3.32 -14.09 3.65
CA LEU A 42 4.28 -13.22 4.32
C LEU A 42 5.67 -13.44 3.72
N ARG A 43 6.33 -12.35 3.34
CA ARG A 43 7.73 -12.41 2.89
C ARG A 43 8.57 -12.94 4.07
N PRO A 44 9.40 -13.98 3.87
CA PRO A 44 10.32 -14.42 4.91
C PRO A 44 11.16 -13.23 5.37
N ARG A 45 11.30 -13.06 6.68
CA ARG A 45 12.28 -12.11 7.21
C ARG A 45 13.64 -12.56 6.67
N ARG A 46 14.38 -11.67 6.01
CA ARG A 46 15.82 -11.91 5.79
C ARG A 46 16.44 -12.05 7.18
N ARG A 47 16.72 -13.27 7.60
CA ARG A 47 17.72 -13.49 8.65
C ARG A 47 19.06 -13.26 7.97
N ASP A 48 19.87 -12.44 8.62
CA ASP A 48 21.28 -12.16 8.32
C ASP A 48 21.56 -11.19 7.16
N GLN A 49 21.56 -9.91 7.52
CA GLN A 49 22.62 -9.01 7.11
C GLN A 49 23.17 -8.39 8.39
N VAL A 50 23.97 -9.18 9.11
CA VAL A 50 24.87 -8.75 10.19
C VAL A 50 26.27 -8.57 9.63
#